data_AF-A0A3D4B7P4-F1
#
_entry.id   AF-A0A3D4B7P4-F1
#
_cell.length_a   1.000
_cell.length_b   1.000
_cell.length_c   1.000
_cell.angle_alpha   90.00
_cell.angle_beta   90.00
_cell.angle_gamma   90.00
#
_symmetry.space_group_name_H-M   'P 1'
#
loop_
_entity.id
_entity.type
_entity.pdbx_description
1 polymer ?
#
loop_
_entity_poly.entity_id
_entity_poly.type
_entity_poly.pdbx_seq_one_letter_code
_entity_poly.pdbx_strand_id
1 'polypeptide(L)'
;MGDFCLGKHDVAQAYLSRIHCRHVALVWGNHDHKSIGVIFTEAIQQGMIKISDRHIWLNHYPMRSWNKRNHGSWHLYGHVHNRLTEEGEATPWRLTMDVGVDACDYRPLGFDAIQDHMQSKISHFEAHTARETVE
;
A
#
# COMPACT_ATOMS: atom_id res chain seq x y z
N MET A 1 3.88 -1.98 -5.44
CA MET A 1 4.03 -0.90 -4.45
C MET A 1 5.51 -0.55 -4.38
N GLY A 2 5.99 0.18 -5.38
CA GLY A 2 7.41 0.44 -5.60
C GLY A 2 8.25 -0.79 -5.87
N ASP A 3 9.55 -0.54 -6.09
CA ASP A 3 10.63 -1.51 -6.28
C ASP A 3 10.26 -2.62 -7.26
N PHE A 4 9.69 -2.23 -8.40
CA PHE A 4 9.23 -3.13 -9.44
C PHE A 4 10.39 -3.95 -10.02
N CYS A 5 11.53 -3.30 -10.26
CA CYS A 5 12.78 -3.97 -10.60
C CYS A 5 14.00 -3.07 -10.40
N LEU A 6 15.18 -3.68 -10.23
CA LEU A 6 16.47 -2.98 -10.25
C LEU A 6 16.92 -2.56 -11.67
N GLY A 7 16.20 -3.03 -12.69
CA GLY A 7 16.50 -2.77 -14.09
C GLY A 7 15.97 -1.42 -14.58
N LYS A 8 16.43 -1.01 -15.76
CA LYS A 8 15.90 0.14 -16.50
C LYS A 8 14.72 -0.28 -17.38
N HIS A 9 14.36 0.58 -18.31
CA HIS A 9 13.22 0.44 -19.21
C HIS A 9 13.05 -0.97 -19.81
N ASP A 10 14.05 -1.52 -20.48
CA ASP A 10 13.86 -2.77 -21.25
C ASP A 10 13.60 -3.99 -20.35
N VAL A 11 14.26 -4.05 -19.19
CA VAL A 11 14.04 -5.10 -18.19
C VAL A 11 12.65 -4.95 -17.57
N ALA A 12 12.27 -3.73 -17.20
CA ALA A 12 10.96 -3.44 -16.64
C ALA A 12 9.85 -3.77 -17.66
N GLN A 13 10.03 -3.42 -18.93
CA GLN A 13 9.10 -3.71 -20.01
C GLN A 13 8.90 -5.22 -20.18
N ALA A 14 9.98 -6.01 -20.13
CA ALA A 14 9.91 -7.47 -20.23
C ALA A 14 9.19 -8.13 -19.04
N TYR A 15 9.28 -7.54 -17.84
CA TYR A 15 8.49 -7.99 -16.70
C TYR A 15 7.03 -7.57 -16.80
N LEU A 16 6.77 -6.32 -17.17
CA LEU A 16 5.42 -5.78 -17.30
C LEU A 16 4.63 -6.51 -18.39
N SER A 17 5.27 -6.91 -19.50
CA SER A 17 4.61 -7.67 -20.57
C SER A 17 4.12 -9.06 -20.15
N ARG A 18 4.58 -9.58 -19.00
CA ARG A 18 4.11 -10.85 -18.43
C ARG A 18 2.88 -10.67 -17.52
N ILE A 19 2.50 -9.43 -17.23
CA ILE A 19 1.33 -9.09 -16.42
C ILE A 19 0.14 -8.94 -17.37
N HIS A 20 -0.92 -9.73 -17.17
CA HIS A 20 -2.10 -9.73 -18.04
C HIS A 20 -3.06 -8.53 -17.81
N CYS A 21 -2.80 -7.69 -16.82
CA CYS A 21 -3.63 -6.54 -16.49
C CYS A 21 -3.47 -5.44 -17.56
N ARG A 22 -4.60 -4.85 -17.98
CA ARG A 22 -4.60 -3.71 -18.94
C ARG A 22 -4.15 -2.40 -18.30
N HIS A 23 -4.48 -2.23 -17.02
CA HIS A 23 -4.14 -1.04 -16.25
C HIS A 23 -3.20 -1.46 -15.12
N VAL A 24 -1.98 -0.95 -15.16
CA VAL A 24 -0.97 -1.18 -14.12
C VAL A 24 -0.42 0.17 -13.73
N ALA A 25 -0.70 0.59 -12.50
CA ALA A 25 -0.19 1.81 -11.92
C ALA A 25 1.01 1.51 -11.01
N LEU A 26 2.02 2.37 -11.07
CA LEU A 26 3.20 2.32 -10.21
C LEU A 26 3.08 3.39 -9.12
N VAL A 27 3.27 2.97 -7.87
CA VAL A 27 3.68 3.87 -6.78
C VAL A 27 5.19 3.75 -6.71
N TRP A 28 5.95 4.83 -6.84
CA TRP A 28 7.42 4.77 -6.92
C TRP A 28 8.06 4.22 -5.64
N GLY A 29 8.94 3.25 -5.80
CA GLY A 29 9.89 2.82 -4.78
C GLY A 29 11.27 3.44 -4.97
N ASN A 30 12.13 3.28 -3.98
CA ASN A 30 13.44 3.92 -3.99
C ASN A 30 14.46 3.24 -4.90
N HIS A 31 14.19 2.00 -5.30
CA HIS A 31 15.03 1.27 -6.24
C HIS A 31 14.52 1.34 -7.68
N ASP A 32 13.34 1.92 -7.91
CA ASP A 32 12.79 2.10 -9.24
C ASP A 32 13.57 3.16 -10.03
N HIS A 33 14.10 2.75 -11.19
CA HIS A 33 14.75 3.69 -12.08
C HIS A 33 13.69 4.59 -12.77
N LYS A 34 13.85 5.92 -12.72
CA LYS A 34 12.85 6.89 -13.24
C LYS A 34 12.42 6.65 -14.69
N SER A 35 13.26 6.04 -15.51
CA SER A 35 12.91 5.73 -16.91
C SER A 35 11.75 4.75 -17.06
N ILE A 36 11.44 3.94 -16.04
CA ILE A 36 10.39 2.91 -16.15
C ILE A 36 8.98 3.51 -16.03
N GLY A 37 8.83 4.76 -15.61
CA GLY A 37 7.50 5.32 -15.34
C GLY A 37 6.61 5.39 -16.58
N VAL A 38 7.22 5.58 -17.75
CA VAL A 38 6.52 5.76 -19.03
C VAL A 38 5.82 4.51 -19.54
N ILE A 39 6.16 3.33 -19.00
CA ILE A 39 5.56 2.05 -19.44
C ILE A 39 4.33 1.66 -18.60
N PHE A 40 4.10 2.32 -17.47
CA PHE A 40 2.92 2.11 -16.63
C PHE A 40 1.77 3.01 -17.08
N THR A 41 0.54 2.60 -16.77
CA THR A 41 -0.66 3.42 -17.02
C THR A 41 -0.62 4.72 -16.23
N GLU A 42 -0.06 4.67 -15.03
CA GLU A 42 0.14 5.81 -14.15
C GLU A 42 1.38 5.55 -13.29
N ALA A 43 2.12 6.59 -12.93
CA ALA A 43 3.27 6.49 -12.04
C ALA A 43 3.27 7.66 -11.04
N ILE A 44 2.89 7.39 -9.79
CA ILE A 44 2.76 8.39 -8.72
C ILE A 44 3.80 8.19 -7.62
N GLN A 45 4.24 9.27 -6.98
CA GLN A 45 5.14 9.16 -5.81
C GLN A 45 4.38 8.62 -4.60
N GLN A 46 3.18 9.15 -4.41
CA GLN A 46 2.20 8.76 -3.41
C GLN A 46 0.85 9.37 -3.83
N GLY A 47 -0.25 8.87 -3.30
CA GLY A 47 -1.55 9.43 -3.63
C GLY A 47 -2.72 8.80 -2.91
N MET A 48 -3.88 9.47 -3.00
CA MET A 48 -5.14 8.94 -2.51
C MET A 48 -5.95 8.38 -3.67
N ILE A 49 -6.38 7.14 -3.54
CA ILE A 49 -7.37 6.53 -4.42
C ILE A 49 -8.65 6.27 -3.64
N LYS A 50 -9.74 6.04 -4.37
CA LYS A 50 -11.02 5.63 -3.82
C LYS A 50 -11.49 4.37 -4.53
N ILE A 51 -11.71 3.31 -3.76
CA ILE A 51 -12.34 2.08 -4.24
C ILE A 51 -13.65 1.93 -3.47
N SER A 52 -14.77 1.88 -4.19
CA SER A 52 -16.12 1.94 -3.61
C SER A 52 -16.28 3.19 -2.71
N ASP A 53 -16.47 3.02 -1.41
CA ASP A 53 -16.59 4.08 -0.40
C ASP A 53 -15.32 4.24 0.46
N ARG A 54 -14.25 3.47 0.19
CA ARG A 54 -13.00 3.47 0.96
C ARG A 54 -11.97 4.41 0.37
N HIS A 55 -11.45 5.32 1.20
CA HIS A 55 -10.29 6.14 0.86
C HIS A 55 -9.02 5.37 1.22
N ILE A 56 -8.08 5.28 0.26
CA ILE A 56 -6.86 4.50 0.42
C ILE A 56 -5.68 5.39 0.05
N TRP A 57 -4.76 5.56 0.99
CA TRP A 57 -3.50 6.24 0.81
C TRP A 57 -2.41 5.24 0.41
N LEU A 58 -1.78 5.51 -0.73
CA LEU A 58 -0.71 4.70 -1.28
C LEU A 58 0.61 5.45 -1.14
N ASN A 59 1.60 4.80 -0.53
CA ASN A 59 2.99 5.26 -0.51
C ASN A 59 3.89 4.03 -0.38
N HIS A 60 5.03 3.99 -1.06
CA HIS A 60 5.96 2.88 -0.94
C HIS A 60 6.49 2.72 0.50
N TYR A 61 6.72 3.81 1.21
CA TYR A 61 7.17 3.81 2.59
C TYR A 61 6.01 3.75 3.58
N PRO A 62 6.19 3.06 4.72
CA PRO A 62 5.25 3.18 5.83
C PRO A 62 5.27 4.62 6.37
N MET A 63 4.08 5.18 6.56
CA MET A 63 3.94 6.55 7.06
C MET A 63 3.36 6.58 8.48
N ARG A 64 3.94 7.43 9.34
CA ARG A 64 3.39 7.67 10.68
C ARG A 64 2.05 8.42 10.65
N SER A 65 1.85 9.25 9.64
CA SER A 65 0.63 10.01 9.38
C SER A 65 0.40 10.16 7.88
N TRP A 66 -0.85 10.15 7.45
CA TRP A 66 -1.27 10.29 6.04
C TRP A 66 -2.61 11.00 5.95
N ASN A 67 -2.98 11.42 4.72
CA ASN A 67 -4.22 12.13 4.49
C ASN A 67 -5.43 11.27 4.90
N LYS A 68 -6.35 11.85 5.68
CA LYS A 68 -7.53 11.18 6.27
C LYS A 68 -7.23 10.01 7.21
N ARG A 69 -6.02 9.88 7.76
CA ARG A 69 -5.67 8.87 8.80
C ARG A 69 -6.71 8.81 9.92
N ASN A 70 -7.01 9.96 10.52
CA ASN A 70 -7.96 10.05 11.65
C ASN A 70 -9.43 9.94 11.21
N HIS A 71 -9.70 9.84 9.91
CA HIS A 71 -11.04 9.70 9.33
C HIS A 71 -11.22 8.31 8.69
N GLY A 72 -10.44 7.32 9.12
CA GLY A 72 -10.60 5.92 8.73
C GLY A 72 -10.06 5.54 7.35
N SER A 73 -9.28 6.40 6.69
CA SER A 73 -8.63 6.00 5.42
C SER A 73 -7.56 4.94 5.66
N TRP A 74 -7.49 3.96 4.78
CA TRP A 74 -6.49 2.91 4.84
C TRP A 74 -5.18 3.39 4.26
N HIS A 75 -4.06 2.87 4.77
CA HIS A 75 -2.75 3.12 4.18
C HIS A 75 -2.08 1.79 3.79
N LEU A 76 -1.79 1.66 2.51
CA LEU A 76 -1.05 0.52 1.96
C LEU A 76 0.38 0.94 1.66
N TYR A 77 1.35 0.13 2.07
CA TYR A 77 2.78 0.40 1.89
C TYR A 77 3.58 -0.85 1.54
N GLY A 78 4.87 -0.69 1.24
CA GLY A 78 5.82 -1.78 1.02
C GLY A 78 7.13 -1.49 1.75
N HIS A 79 8.27 -1.68 1.07
CA HIS A 79 9.62 -1.29 1.52
C HIS A 79 10.21 -2.06 2.71
N VAL A 80 9.40 -2.45 3.70
CA VAL A 80 9.92 -2.98 4.96
C VAL A 80 10.13 -4.49 4.99
N HIS A 81 9.75 -5.21 3.92
CA HIS A 81 9.92 -6.66 3.79
C HIS A 81 9.33 -7.42 4.99
N ASN A 82 8.08 -7.09 5.38
CA ASN A 82 7.39 -7.73 6.50
C ASN A 82 8.03 -7.52 7.89
N ARG A 83 8.96 -6.56 8.04
CA ARG A 83 9.66 -6.31 9.33
C ARG A 83 8.83 -5.55 10.36
N LEU A 84 7.68 -4.99 9.97
CA LEU A 84 6.81 -4.22 10.87
C LEU A 84 5.61 -5.02 11.41
N THR A 85 5.60 -6.34 11.26
CA THR A 85 4.49 -7.21 11.70
C THR A 85 4.22 -7.08 13.19
N GLU A 86 5.24 -7.21 14.04
CA GLU A 86 5.10 -7.08 15.49
C GLU A 86 4.58 -5.69 15.90
N GLU A 87 5.05 -4.62 15.25
CA GLU A 87 4.53 -3.26 15.48
C GLU A 87 3.05 -3.14 15.07
N GLY A 88 2.69 -3.74 13.94
CA GLY A 88 1.31 -3.76 13.44
C GLY A 88 0.36 -4.50 14.37
N GLU A 89 0.78 -5.64 14.93
CA GLU A 89 0.04 -6.41 15.92
C GLU A 89 -0.09 -5.66 17.25
N ALA A 90 0.94 -4.92 17.66
CA ALA A 90 0.91 -4.06 18.84
C ALA A 90 0.05 -2.80 18.66
N THR A 91 -0.24 -2.40 17.42
CA THR A 91 -1.03 -1.21 17.08
C THR A 91 -2.24 -1.54 16.19
N PRO A 92 -3.17 -2.42 16.64
CA PRO A 92 -4.24 -2.95 15.81
C PRO A 92 -5.23 -1.86 15.34
N TRP A 93 -5.26 -0.70 16.00
CA TRP A 93 -6.08 0.44 15.60
C TRP A 93 -5.52 1.22 14.40
N ARG A 94 -4.25 1.02 14.01
CA ARG A 94 -3.68 1.67 12.81
C ARG A 94 -4.20 0.96 11.57
N LEU A 95 -4.98 1.64 10.74
CA LEU A 95 -5.52 1.10 9.48
C LEU A 95 -4.46 1.08 8.37
N THR A 96 -3.41 0.30 8.59
CA THR A 96 -2.28 0.14 7.68
C THR A 96 -2.02 -1.32 7.36
N MET A 97 -1.43 -1.60 6.20
CA MET A 97 -1.03 -2.95 5.77
C MET A 97 0.21 -2.88 4.87
N ASP A 98 1.19 -3.75 5.14
CA ASP A 98 2.29 -4.04 4.21
C ASP A 98 1.73 -4.91 3.07
N VAL A 99 1.78 -4.39 1.85
CA VAL A 99 1.39 -5.07 0.60
C VAL A 99 2.62 -5.42 -0.25
N GLY A 100 3.82 -5.37 0.35
CA GLY A 100 5.04 -5.90 -0.23
C GLY A 100 4.98 -7.42 -0.38
N VAL A 101 5.68 -7.96 -1.39
CA VAL A 101 5.63 -9.39 -1.74
C VAL A 101 6.04 -10.29 -0.58
N ASP A 102 6.98 -9.86 0.27
CA ASP A 102 7.44 -10.60 1.44
C ASP A 102 6.36 -10.75 2.52
N ALA A 103 5.43 -9.80 2.62
CA ALA A 103 4.30 -9.83 3.56
C ALA A 103 3.08 -10.56 2.98
N CYS A 104 3.12 -10.91 1.69
CA CYS A 104 1.97 -11.39 0.92
C CYS A 104 2.26 -12.72 0.20
N ASP A 105 3.16 -13.55 0.74
CA ASP A 105 3.54 -14.86 0.18
C ASP A 105 3.91 -14.83 -1.31
N TYR A 106 4.55 -13.75 -1.76
CA TYR A 106 4.94 -13.54 -3.15
C TYR A 106 3.76 -13.57 -4.14
N ARG A 107 2.56 -13.18 -3.70
CA ARG A 107 1.34 -13.16 -4.50
C ARG A 107 0.71 -11.76 -4.53
N PRO A 108 0.07 -11.37 -5.64
CA PRO A 108 -0.75 -10.18 -5.65
C PRO A 108 -1.98 -10.36 -4.75
N LEU A 109 -2.37 -9.31 -4.04
CA LEU A 109 -3.60 -9.29 -3.26
C LEU A 109 -4.76 -8.72 -4.06
N GLY A 110 -5.91 -9.39 -3.99
CA GLY A 110 -7.18 -8.83 -4.41
C GLY A 110 -7.70 -7.80 -3.41
N PHE A 111 -8.57 -6.90 -3.86
CA PHE A 111 -9.16 -5.88 -2.99
C PHE A 111 -9.93 -6.49 -1.81
N ASP A 112 -10.67 -7.59 -2.03
CA ASP A 112 -11.46 -8.24 -0.98
C ASP A 112 -10.58 -8.75 0.17
N ALA A 113 -9.41 -9.32 -0.14
CA ALA A 113 -8.47 -9.77 0.89
C ALA A 113 -7.91 -8.60 1.72
N ILE A 114 -7.64 -7.46 1.07
CA ILE A 114 -7.22 -6.23 1.76
C ILE A 114 -8.37 -5.72 2.62
N GLN A 115 -9.59 -5.71 2.10
CA GLN A 115 -10.78 -5.27 2.81
C GLN A 115 -11.04 -6.14 4.05
N ASP A 116 -10.97 -7.45 3.95
CA ASP A 116 -11.16 -8.37 5.07
C ASP A 116 -10.12 -8.12 6.17
N HIS A 117 -8.85 -7.97 5.79
CA HIS A 117 -7.78 -7.63 6.73
C HIS A 117 -8.06 -6.28 7.42
N MET A 118 -8.38 -5.23 6.67
CA MET A 118 -8.65 -3.90 7.23
C MET A 118 -9.91 -3.88 8.09
N GLN A 119 -10.95 -4.62 7.70
CA GLN A 119 -12.22 -4.67 8.42
C GLN A 119 -12.04 -5.29 9.82
N SER A 120 -11.14 -6.26 9.97
CA SER A 120 -10.78 -6.84 11.28
C SER A 120 -10.22 -5.83 12.27
N LYS A 121 -9.71 -4.69 11.79
CA LYS A 121 -9.05 -3.64 12.58
C LYS A 121 -9.98 -2.47 12.92
N ILE A 122 -11.15 -2.39 12.28
CA ILE A 122 -12.05 -1.23 12.39
C ILE A 122 -12.56 -1.02 13.82
N SER A 123 -12.94 -2.08 14.53
CA SER A 123 -13.41 -1.97 15.92
C SER A 123 -12.32 -1.42 16.86
N HIS A 124 -11.07 -1.82 16.66
CA HIS A 124 -9.92 -1.28 17.40
C HIS A 124 -9.67 0.20 17.06
N PHE A 125 -9.81 0.57 15.78
CA PHE A 125 -9.70 1.95 15.33
C PHE A 125 -10.75 2.85 15.99
N GLU A 126 -12.03 2.47 15.91
CA GLU A 126 -13.14 3.25 16.50
C GLU A 126 -12.97 3.41 18.02
N ALA A 127 -12.61 2.35 18.73
CA ALA A 127 -12.35 2.39 20.17
C ALA A 127 -11.13 3.25 20.55
N HIS A 128 -10.13 3.37 19.67
CA HIS A 128 -8.98 4.25 19.88
C HIS A 128 -9.36 5.71 19.65
N THR A 129 -10.01 6.03 18.53
CA THR A 129 -10.44 7.40 18.20
C THR A 129 -11.42 7.96 19.23
N ALA A 130 -12.33 7.13 19.75
CA ALA A 130 -13.25 7.56 20.80
C ALA A 130 -12.52 7.99 22.08
N ARG A 131 -11.41 7.32 22.45
CA ARG A 131 -10.59 7.68 23.61
C ARG A 131 -9.83 8.99 23.39
N GLU A 132 -9.26 9.19 22.21
CA GLU A 132 -8.53 10.42 21.86
C GLU A 132 -9.43 11.67 21.78
N THR A 133 -10.75 11.51 21.65
CA THR A 133 -11.71 12.64 21.55
C THR A 133 -12.23 13.10 22.92
N VAL A 134 -12.00 12.32 23.98
CA VAL A 134 -12.52 12.58 25.34
C VAL A 134 -11.46 13.28 26.23
N GLU A 135 -10.21 13.34 25.79
CA GLU A 135 -9.13 14.15 26.38
C GLU A 135 -9.03 15.53 25.71
#